data_AF-A0A7V9I978-F1
#
_entry.id   AF-A0A7V9I978-F1
#
_cell.length_a   1.000
_cell.length_b   1.000
_cell.length_c   1.000
_cell.angle_alpha   90.00
_cell.angle_beta   90.00
_cell.angle_gamma   90.00
#
_symmetry.space_group_name_H-M   'P 1'
#
loop_
_entity.id
_entity.type
_entity.pdbx_description
1 polymer ?
#
loop_
_entity_poly.entity_id
_entity_poly.type
_entity_poly.pdbx_seq_one_letter_code
_entity_poly.pdbx_strand_id
1 'polypeptide(L)'
;MYKTILTTNTTCALTTAMVARLVSVLGAPLPEDPALRTFPTPEIVAANEAALIANVRLGYRSAYVLSLARSITDGTLDLEALRVSLLPTPDLRRELLRLLGVGPYAAATLLMILQRYDELAIDTSLRAHVRRTHAQAPV
;
A
#
# COMPACT_ATOMS: atom_id res chain seq x y z
N MET A 1 -0.46 -4.41 0.57
CA MET A 1 -1.20 -3.19 0.95
C MET A 1 -0.31 -2.05 1.45
N TYR A 2 0.59 -2.25 2.42
CA TYR A 2 1.44 -1.18 2.94
C TYR A 2 2.21 -0.41 1.86
N LYS A 3 2.90 -1.11 0.95
CA LYS A 3 3.64 -0.46 -0.15
C LYS A 3 2.76 0.48 -0.99
N THR A 4 1.50 0.12 -1.24
CA THR A 4 0.54 0.97 -1.97
C THR A 4 0.19 2.24 -1.20
N ILE A 5 0.07 2.19 0.12
CA ILE A 5 -0.10 3.41 0.93
C ILE A 5 1.16 4.27 0.83
N LEU A 6 2.34 3.64 0.88
CA LEU A 6 3.62 4.33 0.83
C LEU A 6 3.89 5.01 -0.51
N THR A 7 3.20 4.67 -1.61
CA THR A 7 3.30 5.35 -2.91
C THR A 7 2.38 6.57 -3.03
N THR A 8 1.41 6.76 -2.13
CA THR A 8 0.45 7.88 -2.24
C THR A 8 1.16 9.22 -2.03
N ASN A 9 0.92 10.22 -2.88
CA ASN A 9 1.48 11.60 -2.77
C ASN A 9 2.97 11.65 -2.41
N THR A 10 3.80 10.90 -3.13
CA THR A 10 5.24 10.86 -2.90
C THR A 10 6.00 10.52 -4.17
N THR A 11 7.34 10.60 -4.12
CA THR A 11 8.21 10.17 -5.22
C THR A 11 8.57 8.70 -5.08
N CYS A 12 8.99 8.07 -6.19
CA CYS A 12 9.50 6.70 -6.18
C CYS A 12 10.71 6.55 -5.24
N ALA A 13 11.62 7.53 -5.23
CA ALA A 13 12.79 7.55 -4.37
C ALA A 13 12.40 7.55 -2.87
N LEU A 14 11.45 8.39 -2.48
CA LEU A 14 11.00 8.45 -1.09
C LEU A 14 10.20 7.20 -0.70
N THR A 15 9.40 6.63 -1.60
CA THR A 15 8.73 5.33 -1.39
C THR A 15 9.77 4.25 -1.08
N THR A 16 10.80 4.14 -1.91
CA THR A 16 11.85 3.14 -1.76
C THR A 16 12.58 3.30 -0.44
N ALA A 17 12.91 4.54 -0.07
CA ALA A 17 13.56 4.83 1.21
C ALA A 17 12.66 4.49 2.42
N MET A 18 11.36 4.78 2.35
CA MET A 18 10.40 4.41 3.40
C MET A 18 10.28 2.89 3.55
N VAL A 19 10.15 2.16 2.44
CA VAL A 19 10.06 0.70 2.44
C VAL A 19 11.36 0.08 2.99
N ALA A 20 12.52 0.58 2.57
CA ALA A 20 13.81 0.10 3.06
C ALA A 20 13.95 0.28 4.57
N ARG A 21 13.59 1.45 5.11
CA ARG A 21 13.59 1.68 6.57
C ARG A 21 12.56 0.80 7.30
N LEU A 22 11.39 0.57 6.72
CA LEU A 22 10.37 -0.29 7.30
C LEU A 22 10.90 -1.72 7.48
N VAL A 23 11.54 -2.25 6.44
CA VAL A 23 12.18 -3.57 6.44
C VAL A 23 13.39 -3.61 7.38
N SER A 24 14.25 -2.58 7.38
CA SER A 24 15.45 -2.55 8.21
C SER A 24 15.13 -2.52 9.71
N VAL A 25 14.11 -1.76 10.09
CA VAL A 25 13.73 -1.54 11.50
C VAL A 25 12.83 -2.65 12.03
N LEU A 26 11.84 -3.10 11.24
CA LEU A 26 10.79 -4.01 11.72
C LEU A 26 10.82 -5.40 11.08
N GLY A 27 11.56 -5.61 9.99
CA GLY A 27 11.69 -6.94 9.38
C GLY A 27 12.43 -7.90 10.30
N ALA A 28 12.20 -9.21 10.18
CA ALA A 28 13.01 -10.22 10.88
C ALA A 28 14.24 -10.58 10.01
N PRO A 29 15.43 -10.84 10.59
CA PRO A 29 16.57 -11.31 9.81
C PRO A 29 16.24 -12.65 9.13
N LEU A 30 16.74 -12.85 7.90
CA LEU A 30 16.62 -14.16 7.24
C LEU A 30 17.59 -15.16 7.89
N PRO A 31 17.16 -16.41 8.15
CA PRO A 31 18.04 -17.43 8.72
C PRO A 31 19.28 -17.73 7.85
N GLU A 32 19.09 -17.72 6.52
CA GLU A 32 20.11 -18.03 5.51
C GLU A 32 21.11 -16.88 5.30
N ASP A 33 20.66 -15.64 5.49
CA ASP A 33 21.48 -14.43 5.34
C ASP A 33 21.01 -13.35 6.32
N PRO A 34 21.66 -13.22 7.49
CA PRO A 34 21.29 -12.23 8.50
C PRO A 34 21.45 -10.77 8.06
N ALA A 35 22.16 -10.50 6.94
CA ALA A 35 22.25 -9.15 6.37
C ALA A 35 20.94 -8.74 5.68
N LEU A 36 20.11 -9.71 5.28
CA LEU A 36 18.80 -9.50 4.69
C LEU A 36 17.70 -9.62 5.73
N ARG A 37 16.61 -8.88 5.52
CA ARG A 37 15.44 -8.87 6.40
C ARG A 37 14.16 -9.04 5.63
N THR A 38 13.20 -9.75 6.24
CA THR A 38 11.88 -9.97 5.68
C THR A 38 11.04 -8.70 5.69
N PHE A 39 10.00 -8.66 4.87
CA PHE A 39 8.96 -7.65 5.04
C PHE A 39 8.23 -7.88 6.37
N PRO A 40 8.02 -6.86 7.22
CA PRO A 40 7.46 -7.07 8.55
C PRO A 40 6.02 -7.57 8.48
N THR A 41 5.67 -8.45 9.41
CA THR A 41 4.29 -8.94 9.56
C THR A 41 3.40 -7.85 10.18
N PRO A 42 2.07 -7.93 9.98
CA PRO A 42 1.13 -7.00 10.61
C PRO A 42 1.26 -6.93 12.14
N GLU A 43 1.49 -8.07 12.80
CA GLU A 43 1.60 -8.17 14.26
C GLU A 43 2.81 -7.38 14.76
N ILE A 44 3.95 -7.50 14.08
CA ILE A 44 5.16 -6.75 14.42
C ILE A 44 4.92 -5.25 14.23
N VAL A 45 4.27 -4.84 13.14
CA VAL A 45 3.96 -3.42 12.91
C VAL A 45 3.00 -2.88 13.96
N ALA A 46 1.96 -3.64 14.32
CA ALA A 46 0.96 -3.26 15.30
C ALA A 46 1.53 -3.11 16.72
N ALA A 47 2.49 -3.97 17.09
CA ALA A 47 3.15 -3.95 18.39
C ALA A 47 4.24 -2.87 18.53
N ASN A 48 4.74 -2.30 17.42
CA ASN A 48 5.91 -1.42 17.40
C ASN A 48 5.62 0.01 16.92
N GLU A 49 4.52 0.62 17.39
CA GLU A 49 4.11 1.98 17.01
C GLU A 49 5.22 3.03 17.22
N ALA A 50 5.87 3.02 18.39
CA ALA A 50 6.93 3.99 18.69
C ALA A 50 8.09 3.92 17.68
N ALA A 51 8.53 2.70 17.32
CA ALA A 51 9.59 2.50 16.34
C ALA A 51 9.14 2.88 14.92
N LEU A 52 7.87 2.61 14.56
CA LEU A 52 7.28 3.01 13.29
C LEU A 52 7.31 4.55 13.12
N ILE A 53 6.98 5.29 14.17
CA ILE A 53 6.96 6.76 14.13
C ILE A 53 8.39 7.33 14.14
N ALA A 54 9.22 6.91 15.11
CA ALA A 54 10.53 7.52 15.33
C ALA A 54 11.60 7.12 14.29
N ASN A 55 11.64 5.83 13.93
CA ASN A 55 12.75 5.24 13.18
C ASN A 55 12.39 5.00 11.71
N VAL A 56 11.16 4.55 11.41
CA VAL A 56 10.74 4.30 10.02
C VAL A 56 10.41 5.61 9.29
N ARG A 57 9.86 6.60 9.99
CA ARG A 57 9.60 7.96 9.47
C ARG A 57 8.75 7.95 8.19
N LEU A 58 7.52 7.45 8.30
CA LEU A 58 6.54 7.40 7.21
C LEU A 58 5.74 8.70 7.01
N GLY A 59 5.97 9.70 7.88
CA GLY A 59 5.15 10.90 7.97
C GLY A 59 3.70 10.54 8.36
N TYR A 60 2.72 11.22 7.79
CA TYR A 60 1.30 10.97 8.07
C TYR A 60 0.84 9.53 7.77
N ARG A 61 1.58 8.80 6.92
CA ARG A 61 1.24 7.42 6.52
C ARG A 61 1.46 6.42 7.65
N SER A 62 2.20 6.77 8.70
CA SER A 62 2.38 5.88 9.87
C SER A 62 1.05 5.51 10.50
N ALA A 63 0.14 6.47 10.65
CA ALA A 63 -1.20 6.24 11.19
C ALA A 63 -2.01 5.25 10.33
N TYR A 64 -1.88 5.34 9.00
CA TYR A 64 -2.62 4.47 8.08
C TYR A 64 -2.06 3.04 8.09
N VAL A 65 -0.74 2.92 8.06
CA VAL A 65 -0.05 1.62 8.15
C VAL A 65 -0.35 0.95 9.50
N LEU A 66 -0.33 1.70 10.60
CA LEU A 66 -0.65 1.20 11.92
C LEU A 66 -2.12 0.77 12.03
N SER A 67 -3.05 1.56 11.50
CA SER A 67 -4.48 1.21 11.46
C SER A 67 -4.70 -0.11 10.71
N LEU A 68 -4.10 -0.27 9.53
CA LEU A 68 -4.18 -1.52 8.78
C LEU A 68 -3.56 -2.70 9.53
N ALA A 69 -2.37 -2.49 10.11
CA ALA A 69 -1.68 -3.54 10.87
C ALA A 69 -2.54 -4.06 12.03
N ARG A 70 -3.18 -3.15 12.76
CA ARG A 70 -4.12 -3.49 13.84
C ARG A 70 -5.33 -4.26 13.31
N SER A 71 -6.01 -3.73 12.29
CA SER A 71 -7.19 -4.40 11.72
C SER A 71 -6.90 -5.79 11.14
N ILE A 72 -5.70 -6.01 10.60
CA ILE A 72 -5.30 -7.35 10.13
C ILE A 72 -5.01 -8.26 11.34
N THR A 73 -4.28 -7.74 12.34
CA THR A 73 -3.90 -8.50 13.54
C THR A 73 -5.10 -8.91 14.39
N ASP A 74 -6.12 -8.06 14.51
CA ASP A 74 -7.33 -8.33 15.29
C ASP A 74 -8.43 -9.07 14.49
N GLY A 75 -8.20 -9.34 13.20
CA GLY A 75 -9.13 -10.05 12.33
C GLY A 75 -10.28 -9.21 11.76
N THR A 76 -10.35 -7.91 12.05
CA THR A 76 -11.35 -6.99 11.45
C THR A 76 -11.18 -6.90 9.93
N LEU A 77 -9.95 -7.07 9.43
CA LEU A 77 -9.61 -7.08 8.02
C LEU A 77 -8.95 -8.41 7.64
N ASP A 78 -9.70 -9.28 6.96
CA ASP A 78 -9.19 -10.51 6.38
C ASP A 78 -8.69 -10.28 4.93
N LEU A 79 -7.38 -10.39 4.74
CA LEU A 79 -6.75 -10.23 3.43
C LEU A 79 -7.05 -11.38 2.47
N GLU A 80 -7.21 -12.60 2.99
CA GLU A 80 -7.54 -13.75 2.16
C GLU A 80 -8.99 -13.66 1.68
N ALA A 81 -9.91 -13.19 2.53
CA ALA A 81 -11.28 -12.89 2.11
C ALA A 81 -11.35 -11.86 0.98
N LEU A 82 -10.49 -10.84 0.99
CA LEU A 82 -10.38 -9.88 -0.13
C LEU A 82 -9.86 -10.57 -1.41
N ARG A 83 -8.88 -11.46 -1.29
CA ARG A 83 -8.28 -12.19 -2.43
C ARG A 83 -9.24 -13.15 -3.11
N VAL A 84 -10.05 -13.87 -2.34
CA VAL A 84 -11.02 -14.86 -2.87
C VAL A 84 -12.43 -14.29 -3.05
N SER A 85 -12.60 -12.98 -2.86
CA SER A 85 -13.90 -12.33 -2.94
C SER A 85 -14.56 -12.54 -4.30
N LEU A 86 -15.82 -12.99 -4.25
CA LEU A 86 -16.71 -13.11 -5.41
C LEU A 86 -17.53 -11.84 -5.66
N LEU A 87 -17.30 -10.78 -4.86
CA LEU A 87 -17.96 -9.50 -5.09
C LEU A 87 -17.60 -8.95 -6.48
N PRO A 88 -18.57 -8.33 -7.18
CA PRO A 88 -18.27 -7.52 -8.35
C PRO A 88 -17.19 -6.46 -8.04
N THR A 89 -16.35 -6.14 -9.02
CA THR A 89 -15.25 -5.16 -8.86
C THR A 89 -15.70 -3.83 -8.22
N PRO A 90 -16.85 -3.22 -8.60
CA PRO A 90 -17.33 -1.99 -7.96
C PRO A 90 -17.63 -2.15 -6.46
N ASP A 91 -18.07 -3.33 -6.03
CA ASP A 91 -18.43 -3.58 -4.64
C ASP A 91 -17.18 -3.83 -3.79
N LEU A 92 -16.25 -4.63 -4.30
CA LEU A 92 -14.94 -4.82 -3.68
C LEU A 92 -14.17 -3.50 -3.57
N ARG A 93 -14.27 -2.63 -4.58
CA ARG A 93 -13.72 -1.28 -4.53
C ARG A 93 -14.29 -0.46 -3.38
N ARG A 94 -15.62 -0.51 -3.16
CA ARG A 94 -16.27 0.22 -2.06
C ARG A 94 -15.72 -0.26 -0.72
N GLU A 95 -15.48 -1.54 -0.55
CA GLU A 95 -14.84 -2.07 0.67
C GLU A 95 -13.40 -1.56 0.83
N LEU A 96 -12.59 -1.60 -0.24
CA LEU A 96 -11.22 -1.09 -0.20
C LEU A 96 -11.16 0.41 0.15
N LEU A 97 -12.08 1.22 -0.36
CA LEU A 97 -12.15 2.66 -0.10
C LEU A 97 -12.54 3.02 1.33
N ARG A 98 -13.08 2.08 2.11
CA ARG A 98 -13.35 2.29 3.55
C ARG A 98 -12.07 2.22 4.38
N LEU A 99 -11.00 1.65 3.84
CA LEU A 99 -9.74 1.49 4.55
C LEU A 99 -8.99 2.83 4.65
N LEU A 100 -8.55 3.16 5.86
CA LEU A 100 -7.81 4.40 6.11
C LEU A 100 -6.53 4.47 5.26
N GLY A 101 -6.37 5.57 4.53
CA GLY A 101 -5.25 5.76 3.61
C GLY A 101 -5.41 5.15 2.22
N VAL A 102 -6.54 4.51 1.94
CA VAL A 102 -6.87 3.97 0.61
C VAL A 102 -7.79 4.92 -0.14
N GLY A 103 -7.20 5.79 -0.96
CA GLY A 103 -7.93 6.64 -1.91
C GLY A 103 -8.17 5.96 -3.27
N PRO A 104 -8.79 6.66 -4.24
CA PRO A 104 -9.13 6.11 -5.56
C PRO A 104 -7.97 5.43 -6.30
N TYR A 105 -6.78 6.04 -6.28
CA TYR A 105 -5.55 5.50 -6.87
C TYR A 105 -5.09 4.21 -6.17
N ALA A 106 -5.08 4.23 -4.83
CA ALA A 106 -4.65 3.08 -4.04
C ALA A 106 -5.62 1.91 -4.21
N ALA A 107 -6.93 2.17 -4.17
CA ALA A 107 -7.96 1.16 -4.42
C ALA A 107 -7.79 0.50 -5.80
N ALA A 108 -7.63 1.28 -6.87
CA ALA A 108 -7.39 0.72 -8.21
C ALA A 108 -6.07 -0.09 -8.27
N THR A 109 -5.02 0.37 -7.59
CA THR A 109 -3.75 -0.38 -7.49
C THR A 109 -3.92 -1.72 -6.77
N LEU A 110 -4.70 -1.74 -5.68
CA LEU A 110 -5.00 -2.96 -4.94
C LEU A 110 -5.88 -3.91 -5.77
N LEU A 111 -6.87 -3.40 -6.49
CA LEU A 111 -7.69 -4.20 -7.41
C LEU A 111 -6.83 -4.91 -8.46
N MET A 112 -5.85 -4.22 -9.06
CA MET A 112 -4.92 -4.86 -10.00
C MET A 112 -4.10 -5.99 -9.35
N ILE A 113 -3.69 -5.83 -8.08
CA ILE A 113 -3.00 -6.90 -7.32
C ILE A 113 -3.95 -8.09 -7.07
N LEU A 114 -5.23 -7.82 -6.87
CA LEU A 114 -6.30 -8.83 -6.74
C LEU A 114 -6.78 -9.37 -8.11
N GLN A 115 -6.05 -9.11 -9.19
CA GLN A 115 -6.37 -9.53 -10.56
C GLN A 115 -7.73 -9.02 -11.06
N ARG A 116 -8.12 -7.81 -10.64
CA ARG A 116 -9.28 -7.07 -11.15
C ARG A 116 -8.78 -5.85 -11.93
N TYR A 117 -8.89 -5.90 -13.25
CA TYR A 117 -8.27 -4.92 -14.16
C TYR A 117 -9.27 -3.91 -14.75
N ASP A 118 -10.50 -3.88 -14.23
CA ASP A 118 -11.57 -3.00 -14.73
C ASP A 118 -11.30 -1.51 -14.46
N GLU A 119 -10.33 -1.20 -13.60
CA GLU A 119 -9.95 0.16 -13.25
C GLU A 119 -8.45 0.41 -13.37
N LEU A 120 -8.11 1.63 -13.80
CA LEU A 120 -6.74 2.09 -13.91
C LEU A 120 -6.33 2.89 -12.66
N ALA A 121 -5.13 2.61 -12.15
CA ALA A 121 -4.53 3.42 -11.09
C ALA A 121 -3.96 4.72 -11.66
N ILE A 122 -4.81 5.76 -11.72
CA ILE A 122 -4.43 7.03 -12.35
C ILE A 122 -3.69 7.96 -11.37
N ASP A 123 -2.37 8.11 -11.58
CA ASP A 123 -1.52 9.06 -10.89
C ASP A 123 -1.19 10.30 -11.75
N THR A 124 -0.35 11.19 -11.21
CA THR A 124 0.12 12.39 -11.92
C THR A 124 1.01 12.03 -13.12
N SER A 125 1.83 10.99 -13.01
CA SER A 125 2.73 10.52 -14.08
C SER A 125 1.94 10.03 -15.29
N LEU A 126 0.94 9.17 -15.07
CA LEU A 126 0.04 8.66 -16.11
C LEU A 126 -0.75 9.80 -16.74
N ARG A 127 -1.32 10.71 -15.94
CA ARG A 127 -2.01 11.91 -16.45
C ARG A 127 -1.10 12.74 -17.34
N ALA A 128 0.15 12.98 -16.93
CA ALA A 128 1.11 13.74 -17.72
C ALA A 128 1.51 13.01 -19.01
N HIS A 129 1.64 11.68 -18.96
CA HIS A 129 1.91 10.87 -20.14
C HIS A 129 0.76 10.94 -21.16
N VAL A 130 -0.48 10.72 -20.72
CA VAL A 130 -1.68 10.80 -21.57
C VAL A 130 -1.82 12.20 -22.18
N ARG A 131 -1.60 13.26 -21.39
CA ARG A 131 -1.62 14.63 -21.93
C ARG A 131 -0.58 14.85 -23.03
N ARG A 132 0.65 14.35 -22.85
CA ARG A 132 1.70 14.49 -23.87
C ARG A 132 1.44 13.70 -25.15
N THR A 133 0.77 12.56 -25.04
CA THR A 133 0.58 11.61 -26.16
C THR A 133 -0.75 11.79 -26.89
N HIS A 134 -1.81 12.22 -26.19
CA HIS A 134 -3.17 12.25 -26.72
C HIS A 134 -3.85 13.63 -26.66
N ALA A 135 -3.30 14.65 -25.99
CA ALA A 135 -3.92 15.99 -25.95
C ALA A 135 -3.71 16.83 -27.23
N GLN A 136 -3.14 16.26 -28.29
CA GLN A 136 -2.95 16.90 -29.60
C GLN A 136 -3.76 16.25 -30.74
N ALA A 137 -4.73 15.36 -30.47
CA ALA A 137 -5.63 14.91 -31.53
C ALA A 137 -6.73 15.99 -31.72
N PRO A 138 -6.72 16.78 -32.82
CA PRO A 138 -7.90 17.55 -33.17
C PRO A 138 -9.03 16.57 -33.48
N VAL A 139 -10.21 16.82 -32.90
CA VAL A 139 -11.48 16.33 -33.46
C VAL A 139 -11.84 17.25 -34.62
#